data_AF-A0A3E2YU07-F1
#
_entry.id   AF-A0A3E2YU07-F1
#
_cell.length_a   1.000
_cell.length_b   1.000
_cell.length_c   1.000
_cell.angle_alpha   90.00
_cell.angle_beta   90.00
_cell.angle_gamma   90.00
#
_symmetry.space_group_name_H-M   'P 1'
#
loop_
_entity.id
_entity.type
_entity.pdbx_description
1 polymer ?
#
loop_
_entity_poly.entity_id
_entity_poly.type
_entity_poly.pdbx_seq_one_letter_code
_entity_poly.pdbx_strand_id
1 'polypeptide(L)'
;MDGITSGLVAEQRKDLGRQLAGWRAAAGMTQAQLAKRICYSRSTLANAETGRDMSIRGFWCDADDVVGANGALLAAFDQVAALVRDFHEQRASARDRERRQRAARLIAPTIQAQPSAPAEPRRCQCEAVVVGRWTEREVRAFREALRMTVHDFAQRLGASDAAVSGWEHRRTPTPPKMAAQAVLDQTLALADTDTKARFLLILNTPDQHG
;
A
#
# COMPACT_ATOMS: atom_id res chain seq x y z
N MET A 1 5.46 17.54 18.77
CA MET A 1 6.08 16.21 18.81
C MET A 1 6.64 15.96 17.43
N ASP A 2 7.95 16.07 17.30
CA ASP A 2 8.63 15.89 16.02
C ASP A 2 8.34 14.47 15.51
N GLY A 3 7.74 14.39 14.32
CA GLY A 3 7.46 13.09 13.69
C GLY A 3 8.75 12.32 13.45
N ILE A 4 8.67 10.99 13.45
CA ILE A 4 9.83 10.16 13.11
C ILE A 4 10.20 10.49 11.67
N THR A 5 11.42 10.96 11.46
CA THR A 5 11.92 11.31 10.14
C THR A 5 12.71 10.16 9.54
N SER A 6 12.78 10.10 8.21
CA SER A 6 13.67 9.14 7.53
C SER A 6 15.14 9.34 7.89
N GLY A 7 15.55 10.58 8.18
CA GLY A 7 16.90 10.92 8.62
C GLY A 7 17.21 10.32 10.00
N LEU A 8 16.28 10.41 10.95
CA LEU A 8 16.41 9.80 12.27
C LEU A 8 16.57 8.27 12.18
N VAL A 9 15.70 7.60 11.41
CA VAL A 9 15.78 6.15 11.20
C VAL A 9 17.13 5.75 10.56
N ALA A 10 17.60 6.52 9.59
CA ALA A 10 18.89 6.26 8.94
C ALA A 10 20.07 6.45 9.90
N GLU A 11 20.02 7.47 10.77
CA GLU A 11 21.09 7.69 11.75
C GLU A 11 21.11 6.60 12.82
N GLN A 12 19.95 6.20 13.33
CA GLN A 12 19.85 5.11 14.32
C GLN A 12 20.37 3.77 13.78
N ARG A 13 20.15 3.48 12.48
CA ARG A 13 20.75 2.31 11.82
C ARG A 13 22.28 2.38 11.76
N LYS A 14 22.84 3.57 11.50
CA LYS A 14 24.29 3.77 11.49
C LYS A 14 24.87 3.66 12.90
N ASP A 15 24.20 4.21 13.91
CA ASP A 15 24.57 4.09 15.31
C ASP A 15 24.67 2.61 15.72
N LEU A 16 23.65 1.82 15.41
CA LEU A 16 23.65 0.38 15.70
C LEU A 16 24.81 -0.35 14.99
N GLY A 17 25.06 -0.03 13.72
CA GLY A 17 26.19 -0.58 12.97
C GLY A 17 27.55 -0.23 13.59
N ARG A 18 27.72 1.01 14.07
CA ARG A 18 28.91 1.45 14.82
C ARG A 18 29.06 0.71 16.14
N GLN A 19 27.96 0.47 16.86
CA GLN A 19 27.98 -0.30 18.11
C GLN A 19 28.47 -1.74 17.86
N LEU A 20 27.93 -2.44 16.85
CA LEU A 20 28.39 -3.76 16.45
C LEU A 20 29.90 -3.77 16.14
N ALA A 21 30.38 -2.80 15.36
CA ALA A 21 31.80 -2.68 15.03
C ALA A 21 32.66 -2.43 16.29
N GLY A 22 32.18 -1.63 17.23
CA GLY A 22 32.84 -1.37 18.51
C GLY A 22 32.95 -2.62 19.39
N TRP A 23 31.85 -3.36 19.58
CA TRP A 23 31.85 -4.62 20.32
C TRP A 23 32.75 -5.69 19.67
N ARG A 24 32.69 -5.80 18.34
CA ARG A 24 33.58 -6.69 17.59
C ARG A 24 35.06 -6.35 17.81
N ALA A 25 35.41 -5.07 17.78
CA ALA A 25 36.78 -4.61 18.02
C ALA A 25 37.23 -4.86 19.47
N ALA A 26 36.36 -4.63 20.45
CA ALA A 26 36.61 -4.93 21.86
C ALA A 26 36.83 -6.44 22.11
N ALA A 27 36.13 -7.30 21.36
CA ALA A 27 36.33 -8.75 21.36
C ALA A 27 37.57 -9.21 20.57
N GLY A 28 38.35 -8.30 20.00
CA GLY A 28 39.57 -8.61 19.24
C GLY A 28 39.31 -9.33 17.91
N MET A 29 38.09 -9.25 17.35
CA MET A 29 37.71 -9.97 16.15
C MET A 29 37.79 -9.11 14.89
N THR A 30 38.23 -9.70 13.79
CA THR A 30 38.04 -9.14 12.44
C THR A 30 36.62 -9.38 11.94
N GLN A 31 36.20 -8.63 10.92
CA GLN A 31 34.90 -8.85 10.27
C GLN A 31 34.73 -10.29 9.76
N ALA A 32 35.77 -10.87 9.17
CA ALA A 32 35.71 -12.23 8.65
C ALA A 32 35.57 -13.28 9.77
N GLN A 33 36.25 -13.07 10.90
CA GLN A 33 36.15 -13.98 12.06
C GLN A 33 34.77 -13.95 12.69
N LEU A 34 34.21 -12.75 12.93
CA LEU A 34 32.86 -12.63 13.47
C LEU A 34 31.85 -13.27 12.52
N ALA A 35 31.86 -12.88 11.24
CA ALA A 35 30.94 -13.41 10.23
C ALA A 35 30.98 -14.94 10.16
N LYS A 36 32.18 -15.55 10.21
CA LYS A 36 32.33 -17.01 10.25
C LYS A 36 31.71 -17.65 11.50
N ARG A 37 31.86 -17.02 12.68
CA ARG A 37 31.31 -17.54 13.94
C ARG A 37 29.79 -17.50 13.99
N ILE A 38 29.18 -16.52 13.35
CA ILE A 38 27.71 -16.41 13.25
C ILE A 38 27.16 -17.03 11.95
N CYS A 39 27.98 -17.73 11.15
CA CYS A 39 27.57 -18.40 9.90
C CYS A 39 27.04 -17.45 8.79
N TYR A 40 27.51 -16.20 8.72
CA TYR A 40 27.19 -15.25 7.66
C TYR A 40 28.42 -14.87 6.83
N SER A 41 28.18 -14.22 5.69
CA SER A 41 29.27 -13.69 4.86
C SER A 41 29.91 -12.45 5.48
N ARG A 42 31.21 -12.22 5.22
CA ARG A 42 31.91 -10.98 5.62
C ARG A 42 31.23 -9.72 5.06
N SER A 43 30.66 -9.81 3.86
CA SER A 43 29.92 -8.71 3.22
C SER A 43 28.60 -8.41 3.92
N THR A 44 27.89 -9.43 4.41
CA THR A 44 26.68 -9.26 5.25
C THR A 44 27.02 -8.50 6.53
N LEU A 45 28.10 -8.90 7.20
CA LEU A 45 28.56 -8.20 8.40
C LEU A 45 28.97 -6.75 8.09
N ALA A 46 29.68 -6.50 7.00
CA ALA A 46 30.08 -5.14 6.61
C ALA A 46 28.87 -4.25 6.26
N ASN A 47 27.83 -4.81 5.63
CA ASN A 47 26.58 -4.08 5.38
C ASN A 47 25.82 -3.78 6.67
N ALA A 48 25.85 -4.69 7.63
CA ALA A 48 25.27 -4.46 8.95
C ALA A 48 26.03 -3.37 9.71
N GLU A 49 27.37 -3.41 9.75
CA GLU A 49 28.19 -2.37 10.40
C GLU A 49 28.00 -0.97 9.79
N THR A 50 27.56 -0.89 8.53
CA THR A 50 27.30 0.39 7.85
C THR A 50 25.83 0.84 7.90
N GLY A 51 24.95 0.10 8.57
CA GLY A 51 23.53 0.47 8.67
C GLY A 51 22.68 0.07 7.46
N ARG A 52 23.24 -0.63 6.45
CA ARG A 52 22.57 -0.92 5.17
C ARG A 52 21.66 -2.14 5.21
N ASP A 53 22.05 -3.19 5.93
CA ASP A 53 21.24 -4.41 6.06
C ASP A 53 21.00 -4.74 7.54
N MET A 54 19.73 -4.77 7.91
CA MET A 54 19.21 -4.83 9.29
C MET A 54 18.01 -5.80 9.36
N SER A 55 17.85 -6.68 8.38
CA SER A 55 16.59 -7.40 8.19
C SER A 55 16.45 -8.66 9.04
N ILE A 56 17.57 -9.25 9.48
CA ILE A 56 17.58 -10.59 10.07
C ILE A 56 17.83 -10.49 11.57
N ARG A 57 16.77 -10.65 12.38
CA ARG A 57 16.88 -10.65 13.86
C ARG A 57 17.83 -11.75 14.38
N GLY A 58 17.86 -12.91 13.75
CA GLY A 58 18.74 -14.02 14.11
C GLY A 58 20.23 -13.63 14.07
N PHE A 59 20.65 -12.91 13.03
CA PHE A 59 22.01 -12.36 12.92
C PHE A 59 22.39 -11.50 14.13
N TRP A 60 21.48 -10.64 14.61
CA TRP A 60 21.76 -9.74 15.75
C TRP A 60 21.81 -10.48 17.08
N CYS A 61 21.01 -11.55 17.24
CA CYS A 61 21.08 -12.44 18.38
C CYS A 61 22.43 -13.16 18.43
N ASP A 62 22.80 -13.83 17.34
CA ASP A 62 24.07 -14.57 17.26
C ASP A 62 25.28 -13.63 17.44
N ALA A 63 25.21 -12.42 16.88
CA ALA A 63 26.25 -11.42 17.02
C ALA A 63 26.38 -10.94 18.47
N ASP A 64 25.27 -10.67 19.16
CA ASP A 64 25.25 -10.25 20.57
C ASP A 64 25.94 -11.29 21.48
N ASP A 65 25.59 -12.57 21.29
CA ASP A 65 26.17 -13.69 22.03
C ASP A 65 27.68 -13.84 21.75
N VAL A 66 28.09 -13.77 20.47
CA VAL A 66 29.49 -14.00 20.08
C VAL A 66 30.42 -12.86 20.51
N VAL A 67 29.94 -11.61 20.50
CA VAL A 67 30.73 -10.45 20.95
C VAL A 67 30.60 -10.19 22.46
N GLY A 68 29.71 -10.90 23.15
CA GLY A 68 29.50 -10.78 24.59
C GLY A 68 28.79 -9.48 25.00
N ALA A 69 27.84 -9.00 24.19
CA ALA A 69 27.10 -7.76 24.45
C ALA A 69 25.98 -7.92 25.50
N ASN A 70 25.71 -9.14 25.99
CA ASN A 70 24.74 -9.44 27.06
C ASN A 70 23.34 -8.85 26.81
N GLY A 71 22.87 -8.94 25.57
CA GLY A 71 21.56 -8.46 25.11
C GLY A 71 21.53 -6.97 24.74
N ALA A 72 22.61 -6.21 24.97
CA ALA A 72 22.63 -4.78 24.67
C ALA A 72 22.49 -4.50 23.16
N LEU A 73 23.11 -5.33 22.33
CA LEU A 73 23.08 -5.16 20.88
C LEU A 73 21.71 -5.59 20.31
N LEU A 74 21.15 -6.68 20.83
CA LEU A 74 19.81 -7.13 20.46
C LEU A 74 18.73 -6.11 20.88
N ALA A 75 18.85 -5.52 22.07
CA ALA A 75 17.94 -4.48 22.54
C ALA A 75 18.01 -3.22 21.66
N ALA A 76 19.22 -2.79 21.28
CA ALA A 76 19.40 -1.67 20.36
C ALA A 76 18.79 -1.98 18.97
N PHE A 77 18.94 -3.21 18.48
CA PHE A 77 18.28 -3.67 17.26
C PHE A 77 16.75 -3.57 17.36
N ASP A 78 16.15 -4.09 18.44
CA ASP A 78 14.70 -4.09 18.62
C ASP A 78 14.14 -2.65 18.70
N GLN A 79 14.91 -1.70 19.27
CA GLN A 79 14.57 -0.26 19.26
C GLN A 79 14.58 0.34 17.84
N VAL A 80 15.62 0.06 17.05
CA VAL A 80 15.68 0.51 15.65
C VAL A 80 14.54 -0.10 14.83
N ALA A 81 14.23 -1.38 15.05
CA ALA A 81 13.12 -2.06 14.40
C ALA A 81 11.77 -1.43 14.77
N ALA A 82 11.57 -1.01 16.02
CA ALA A 82 10.39 -0.26 16.45
C ALA A 82 10.27 1.09 15.73
N LEU A 83 11.35 1.88 15.71
CA LEU A 83 11.38 3.16 15.00
C LEU A 83 11.05 3.03 13.51
N VAL A 84 11.53 1.96 12.86
CA VAL A 84 11.22 1.66 11.46
C VAL A 84 9.73 1.36 11.29
N ARG A 85 9.14 0.52 12.15
CA ARG A 85 7.70 0.22 12.12
C ARG A 85 6.87 1.48 12.32
N ASP A 86 7.16 2.26 13.36
CA ASP A 86 6.45 3.50 13.67
C ASP A 86 6.55 4.52 12.53
N PHE A 87 7.72 4.63 11.87
CA PHE A 87 7.88 5.47 10.69
C PHE A 87 7.00 5.02 9.51
N HIS A 88 6.93 3.71 9.25
CA HIS A 88 6.07 3.17 8.21
C HIS A 88 4.59 3.39 8.53
N GLU A 89 4.18 3.20 9.77
CA GLU A 89 2.82 3.47 10.24
C GLU A 89 2.46 4.96 10.16
N GLN A 90 3.39 5.85 10.51
CA GLN A 90 3.19 7.29 10.38
C GLN A 90 3.01 7.69 8.91
N ARG A 91 3.79 7.10 7.99
CA ARG A 91 3.64 7.33 6.54
C ARG A 91 2.35 6.75 5.98
N ALA A 92 1.94 5.57 6.42
CA ALA A 92 0.66 4.98 6.04
C ALA A 92 -0.50 5.85 6.51
N SER A 93 -0.48 6.26 7.78
CA SER A 93 -1.48 7.15 8.38
C SER A 93 -1.53 8.52 7.71
N ALA A 94 -0.37 9.09 7.33
CA ALA A 94 -0.32 10.36 6.62
C ALA A 94 -0.98 10.26 5.24
N ARG A 95 -0.70 9.18 4.49
CA ARG A 95 -1.34 8.90 3.19
C ARG A 95 -2.84 8.69 3.32
N ASP A 96 -3.28 7.97 4.35
CA ASP A 96 -4.71 7.75 4.61
C ASP A 96 -5.41 9.06 4.99
N ARG A 97 -4.79 9.90 5.81
CA ARG A 97 -5.29 11.25 6.12
C ARG A 97 -5.36 12.12 4.87
N GLU A 98 -4.32 12.12 4.04
CA GLU A 98 -4.30 12.87 2.79
C GLU A 98 -5.39 12.39 1.82
N ARG A 99 -5.57 11.07 1.69
CA ARG A 99 -6.65 10.48 0.88
C ARG A 99 -8.03 10.89 1.41
N ARG A 100 -8.25 10.83 2.73
CA ARG A 100 -9.50 11.28 3.37
C ARG A 100 -9.72 12.79 3.20
N GLN A 101 -8.68 13.61 3.36
CA GLN A 101 -8.77 15.06 3.18
C GLN A 101 -9.04 15.44 1.73
N ARG A 102 -8.42 14.75 0.77
CA ARG A 102 -8.67 14.95 -0.66
C ARG A 102 -10.10 14.57 -1.01
N ALA A 103 -10.59 13.42 -0.52
CA ALA A 103 -11.99 13.04 -0.66
C ALA A 103 -12.93 14.09 -0.02
N ALA A 104 -12.64 14.55 1.20
CA ALA A 104 -13.43 15.56 1.88
C ALA A 104 -13.41 16.91 1.15
N ARG A 105 -12.27 17.37 0.63
CA ARG A 105 -12.16 18.60 -0.17
C ARG A 105 -12.93 18.53 -1.48
N LEU A 106 -12.95 17.37 -2.13
CA LEU A 106 -13.77 17.14 -3.32
C LEU A 106 -15.27 17.15 -3.00
N ILE A 107 -15.65 16.84 -1.76
CA ILE A 107 -17.03 16.91 -1.24
C ILE A 107 -17.37 18.31 -0.68
N ALA A 108 -16.37 19.15 -0.34
CA ALA A 108 -16.57 20.33 0.50
C ALA A 108 -17.03 21.67 -0.14
N PRO A 109 -17.03 21.94 -1.46
CA PRO A 109 -17.55 23.23 -1.92
C PRO A 109 -19.04 23.14 -2.22
N THR A 110 -19.88 23.07 -1.17
CA THR A 110 -21.30 23.49 -1.27
C THR A 110 -21.84 23.95 0.09
N ILE A 111 -21.07 24.68 0.91
CA ILE A 111 -21.66 25.44 2.04
C ILE A 111 -20.99 26.81 2.12
N GLN A 112 -21.35 27.69 1.19
CA GLN A 112 -21.47 29.11 1.46
C GLN A 112 -22.52 29.69 0.51
N ALA A 113 -23.79 29.45 0.83
CA ALA A 113 -24.93 30.16 0.26
C ALA A 113 -25.85 30.57 1.42
N GLN A 114 -26.17 31.86 1.44
CA GLN A 114 -26.98 32.53 2.45
C GLN A 114 -28.43 32.00 2.49
N PRO A 115 -29.17 32.17 3.60
CA PRO A 115 -30.47 31.53 3.79
C PRO A 115 -31.61 32.35 3.16
N SER A 116 -32.24 31.78 2.12
CA SER A 116 -33.57 32.22 1.66
C SER A 116 -34.43 31.01 1.27
N ALA A 117 -35.47 30.78 2.10
CA ALA A 117 -36.73 30.06 1.87
C ALA A 117 -36.73 28.55 1.55
N PRO A 118 -37.79 27.80 1.96
CA PRO A 118 -37.71 26.37 2.16
C PRO A 118 -37.96 25.63 0.84
N ALA A 119 -36.92 24.99 0.33
CA ALA A 119 -37.08 23.98 -0.70
C ALA A 119 -37.40 22.63 -0.01
N GLU A 120 -38.53 22.07 -0.39
CA GLU A 120 -38.94 20.67 -0.21
C GLU A 120 -37.76 19.70 -0.38
N PRO A 121 -37.80 18.50 0.24
CA PRO A 121 -36.70 17.54 0.13
C PRO A 121 -36.50 17.16 -1.34
N ARG A 122 -35.48 17.75 -1.96
CA ARG A 122 -34.95 17.32 -3.25
C ARG A 122 -34.53 15.87 -3.09
N ARG A 123 -35.39 14.96 -3.54
CA ARG A 123 -35.00 13.58 -3.80
C ARG A 123 -33.80 13.65 -4.74
N CYS A 124 -32.62 13.25 -4.26
CA CYS A 124 -31.51 12.99 -5.15
C CYS A 124 -31.96 11.85 -6.06
N GLN A 125 -32.34 12.20 -7.30
CA GLN A 125 -32.49 11.25 -8.38
C GLN A 125 -31.08 10.81 -8.78
N CYS A 126 -30.45 9.97 -7.94
CA CYS A 126 -29.42 9.08 -8.45
C CYS A 126 -30.18 8.04 -9.27
N GLU A 127 -30.18 8.23 -10.59
CA GLU A 127 -30.57 7.16 -11.49
C GLU A 127 -29.70 5.95 -11.14
N ALA A 128 -30.32 4.94 -10.52
CA ALA A 128 -29.63 3.76 -10.08
C ALA A 128 -29.21 3.00 -11.34
N VAL A 129 -27.94 3.15 -11.72
CA VAL A 129 -27.38 2.40 -12.83
C VAL A 129 -27.30 0.93 -12.42
N VAL A 130 -28.22 0.13 -12.96
CA VAL A 130 -28.26 -1.32 -12.76
C VAL A 130 -27.72 -1.99 -14.01
N VAL A 131 -26.71 -2.84 -13.83
CA VAL A 131 -26.15 -3.67 -14.90
C VAL A 131 -26.84 -5.03 -14.84
N GLY A 132 -27.66 -5.35 -15.84
CA GLY A 132 -28.39 -6.63 -15.88
C GLY A 132 -27.47 -7.84 -16.06
N ARG A 133 -26.28 -7.65 -16.66
CA ARG A 133 -25.25 -8.69 -16.82
C ARG A 133 -23.86 -8.06 -16.98
N TRP A 134 -22.90 -8.52 -16.19
CA TRP A 134 -21.49 -8.17 -16.37
C TRP A 134 -20.86 -9.00 -17.49
N THR A 135 -20.88 -8.49 -18.72
CA THR A 135 -20.10 -9.05 -19.85
C THR A 135 -18.72 -8.41 -19.90
N GLU A 136 -17.88 -8.87 -20.83
CA GLU A 136 -16.54 -8.30 -21.05
C GLU A 136 -16.57 -6.80 -21.28
N ARG A 137 -17.62 -6.31 -21.94
CA ARG A 137 -17.79 -4.91 -22.26
C ARG A 137 -18.15 -4.09 -21.03
N GLU A 138 -19.08 -4.54 -20.18
CA GLU A 138 -19.42 -3.82 -18.95
C GLU A 138 -18.26 -3.82 -17.96
N VAL A 139 -17.54 -4.93 -17.82
CA VAL A 139 -16.37 -5.02 -16.92
C VAL A 139 -15.30 -4.02 -17.37
N ARG A 140 -14.95 -4.01 -18.66
CA ARG A 140 -13.98 -3.07 -19.22
C ARG A 140 -14.43 -1.61 -19.09
N ALA A 141 -15.68 -1.33 -19.49
CA ALA A 141 -16.24 0.01 -19.42
C ALA A 141 -16.26 0.53 -17.99
N PHE A 142 -16.52 -0.33 -17.00
CA PHE A 142 -16.51 0.06 -15.60
C PHE A 142 -15.10 0.33 -15.07
N ARG A 143 -14.11 -0.49 -15.44
CA ARG A 143 -12.70 -0.22 -15.13
C ARG A 143 -12.21 1.09 -15.74
N GLU A 144 -12.53 1.34 -17.00
CA GLU A 144 -12.18 2.58 -17.70
C GLU A 144 -12.90 3.79 -17.10
N ALA A 145 -14.16 3.61 -16.71
CA ALA A 145 -14.92 4.64 -15.99
C ALA A 145 -14.26 5.00 -14.65
N LEU A 146 -13.74 4.01 -13.92
CA LEU A 146 -12.95 4.18 -12.70
C LEU A 146 -11.52 4.71 -12.95
N ARG A 147 -11.08 4.79 -14.21
CA ARG A 147 -9.72 5.16 -14.64
C ARG A 147 -8.64 4.29 -14.00
N MET A 148 -8.89 2.99 -13.91
CA MET A 148 -7.97 2.04 -13.30
C MET A 148 -7.24 1.18 -14.33
N THR A 149 -6.01 0.82 -13.98
CA THR A 149 -5.31 -0.29 -14.65
C THR A 149 -6.00 -1.61 -14.33
N VAL A 150 -5.75 -2.64 -15.14
CA VAL A 150 -6.27 -4.01 -14.87
C VAL A 150 -5.83 -4.49 -13.48
N HIS A 151 -4.60 -4.17 -13.09
CA HIS A 151 -4.04 -4.53 -11.78
C HIS A 151 -4.78 -3.86 -10.62
N ASP A 152 -4.94 -2.53 -10.66
CA ASP A 152 -5.61 -1.78 -9.60
C ASP A 152 -7.08 -2.17 -9.46
N PHE A 153 -7.72 -2.49 -10.58
CA PHE A 153 -9.10 -2.95 -10.62
C PHE A 153 -9.24 -4.37 -10.05
N ALA A 154 -8.32 -5.28 -10.36
CA ALA A 154 -8.27 -6.62 -9.78
C ALA A 154 -8.10 -6.56 -8.24
N GLN A 155 -7.16 -5.74 -7.76
CA GLN A 155 -6.94 -5.51 -6.32
C GLN A 155 -8.18 -4.97 -5.61
N ARG A 156 -8.89 -4.03 -6.24
CA ARG A 156 -10.14 -3.47 -5.69
C ARG A 156 -11.26 -4.51 -5.56
N LEU A 157 -11.36 -5.42 -6.53
CA LEU A 157 -12.39 -6.45 -6.56
C LEU A 157 -12.02 -7.71 -5.76
N GLY A 158 -10.79 -7.80 -5.25
CA GLY A 158 -10.28 -9.02 -4.62
C GLY A 158 -10.10 -10.19 -5.60
N ALA A 159 -9.88 -9.89 -6.89
CA ALA A 159 -9.66 -10.85 -7.96
C ALA A 159 -8.20 -10.82 -8.43
N SER A 160 -7.80 -11.79 -9.28
CA SER A 160 -6.47 -11.78 -9.91
C SER A 160 -6.48 -11.00 -11.23
N ASP A 161 -5.33 -10.46 -11.63
CA ASP A 161 -5.13 -9.77 -12.92
C ASP A 161 -5.54 -10.66 -14.11
N ALA A 162 -5.23 -11.95 -14.02
CA ALA A 162 -5.59 -12.95 -15.04
C ALA A 162 -7.10 -13.18 -15.12
N ALA A 163 -7.81 -13.15 -14.00
CA ALA A 163 -9.27 -13.26 -13.97
C ALA A 163 -9.89 -12.04 -14.66
N VAL A 164 -9.50 -10.82 -14.27
CA VAL A 164 -10.01 -9.59 -14.89
C VAL A 164 -9.68 -9.52 -16.38
N SER A 165 -8.45 -9.88 -16.77
CA SER A 165 -8.05 -9.92 -18.18
C SER A 165 -8.87 -10.94 -18.99
N GLY A 166 -9.17 -12.10 -18.40
CA GLY A 166 -10.03 -13.12 -19.00
C GLY A 166 -11.51 -12.71 -19.06
N TRP A 167 -11.97 -11.86 -18.14
CA TRP A 167 -13.31 -11.28 -18.18
C TRP A 167 -13.42 -10.26 -19.30
N GLU A 168 -12.40 -9.41 -19.51
CA GLU A 168 -12.39 -8.35 -20.53
C GLU A 168 -12.00 -8.85 -21.94
N HIS A 169 -11.79 -10.16 -22.13
CA HIS A 169 -11.30 -10.70 -23.39
C HIS A 169 -12.41 -10.81 -24.44
N ARG A 170 -12.29 -10.08 -25.56
CA ARG A 170 -13.35 -9.97 -26.58
C ARG A 170 -13.70 -11.27 -27.31
N ARG A 171 -12.72 -12.18 -27.51
CA ARG A 171 -12.93 -13.37 -28.36
C ARG A 171 -13.35 -14.61 -27.58
N THR A 172 -12.91 -14.75 -26.33
CA THR A 172 -13.25 -15.86 -25.44
C THR A 172 -13.40 -15.34 -24.01
N PRO A 173 -14.49 -14.60 -23.73
CA PRO A 173 -14.73 -14.06 -22.41
C PRO A 173 -15.03 -15.18 -21.43
N THR A 174 -14.38 -15.12 -20.28
CA THR A 174 -14.76 -15.93 -19.12
C THR A 174 -15.62 -15.05 -18.21
N PRO A 175 -16.95 -15.20 -18.15
CA PRO A 175 -17.76 -14.27 -17.38
C PRO A 175 -17.45 -14.39 -15.87
N PRO A 176 -17.52 -13.27 -15.11
CA PRO A 176 -17.33 -13.31 -13.66
C PRO A 176 -18.36 -14.24 -13.02
N LYS A 177 -17.91 -15.07 -12.08
CA LYS A 177 -18.80 -15.92 -11.26
C LYS A 177 -19.66 -15.05 -10.34
N MET A 178 -20.74 -15.62 -9.78
CA MET A 178 -21.70 -14.90 -8.93
C MET A 178 -21.06 -14.05 -7.82
N ALA A 179 -20.04 -14.58 -7.12
CA ALA A 179 -19.35 -13.82 -6.08
C ALA A 179 -18.64 -12.56 -6.60
N ALA A 180 -18.03 -12.64 -7.80
CA ALA A 180 -17.39 -11.49 -8.44
C ALA A 180 -18.43 -10.48 -8.98
N GLN A 181 -19.57 -10.96 -9.49
CA GLN A 181 -20.67 -10.09 -9.92
C GLN A 181 -21.23 -9.27 -8.75
N ALA A 182 -21.43 -9.88 -7.58
CA ALA A 182 -21.90 -9.15 -6.39
C ALA A 182 -20.93 -8.05 -5.94
N VAL A 183 -19.62 -8.29 -6.05
CA VAL A 183 -18.59 -7.27 -5.73
C VAL A 183 -18.59 -6.16 -6.78
N LEU A 184 -18.77 -6.47 -8.06
CA LEU A 184 -18.93 -5.48 -9.13
C LEU A 184 -20.18 -4.61 -8.92
N ASP A 185 -21.32 -5.23 -8.58
CA ASP A 185 -22.57 -4.51 -8.28
C ASP A 185 -22.42 -3.58 -7.08
N GLN A 186 -21.79 -4.04 -5.99
CA GLN A 186 -21.51 -3.21 -4.83
C GLN A 186 -20.55 -2.06 -5.17
N THR A 187 -19.51 -2.33 -5.96
CA THR A 187 -18.55 -1.31 -6.39
C THR A 187 -19.23 -0.26 -7.29
N LEU A 188 -20.13 -0.68 -8.17
CA LEU A 188 -20.94 0.22 -9.00
C LEU A 188 -21.92 1.03 -8.15
N ALA A 189 -22.57 0.42 -7.17
CA ALA A 189 -23.49 1.11 -6.26
C ALA A 189 -22.77 2.22 -5.48
N LEU A 190 -21.55 1.96 -5.01
CA LEU A 190 -20.70 2.90 -4.25
C LEU A 190 -19.96 3.92 -5.12
N ALA A 191 -19.92 3.73 -6.44
CA ALA A 191 -19.29 4.67 -7.35
C ALA A 191 -20.00 6.04 -7.34
N ASP A 192 -19.20 7.10 -7.45
CA ASP A 192 -19.72 8.47 -7.56
C ASP A 192 -20.51 8.69 -8.88
N THR A 193 -21.29 9.77 -8.92
CA THR A 193 -22.14 10.12 -10.06
C THR A 193 -21.34 10.31 -11.35
N ASP A 194 -20.11 10.84 -11.28
CA ASP A 194 -19.27 11.08 -12.45
C ASP A 194 -18.75 9.78 -13.06
N THR A 195 -18.39 8.81 -12.21
CA THR A 195 -18.02 7.46 -12.59
C THR A 195 -19.21 6.75 -13.24
N LYS A 196 -20.40 6.84 -12.64
CA LYS A 196 -21.64 6.27 -13.20
C LYS A 196 -22.00 6.90 -14.55
N ALA A 197 -21.91 8.23 -14.67
CA ALA A 197 -22.18 8.93 -15.93
C ALA A 197 -21.16 8.54 -17.02
N ARG A 198 -19.87 8.45 -16.67
CA ARG A 198 -18.82 8.00 -17.60
C ARG A 198 -19.02 6.56 -18.02
N PHE A 199 -19.39 5.70 -17.09
CA PHE A 199 -19.69 4.30 -17.35
C PHE A 199 -20.86 4.15 -18.35
N LEU A 200 -21.97 4.85 -18.12
CA LEU A 200 -23.10 4.89 -19.06
C LEU A 200 -22.69 5.43 -20.43
N LEU A 201 -21.85 6.48 -20.48
CA LEU A 201 -21.36 7.05 -21.73
C LEU A 201 -20.52 6.05 -22.52
N ILE A 202 -19.59 5.34 -21.88
CA ILE A 202 -18.78 4.30 -22.51
C ILE A 202 -19.68 3.15 -23.01
N LEU A 203 -20.69 2.76 -22.23
CA LEU A 203 -21.65 1.74 -22.67
C LEU A 203 -22.51 2.19 -23.85
N ASN A 204 -22.87 3.47 -23.93
CA ASN A 204 -23.68 3.99 -25.04
C ASN A 204 -22.85 4.37 -26.27
N THR A 205 -21.51 4.42 -26.14
CA THR A 205 -20.61 4.70 -27.25
C THR A 205 -20.20 3.37 -27.90
N PRO A 206 -20.63 3.07 -29.14
CA PRO A 206 -20.16 1.87 -29.83
C PRO A 206 -18.64 1.97 -30.03
N ASP A 207 -17.94 0.86 -29.79
CA ASP A 207 -16.49 0.71 -29.99
C ASP A 207 -16.07 1.22 -31.40
N GLN A 208 -15.40 2.37 -31.48
CA GLN A 208 -14.91 2.98 -32.73
C GLN A 208 -13.61 2.34 -33.27
N HIS A 209 -13.32 1.09 -32.92
CA HIS A 209 -12.09 0.41 -33.37
C HIS A 209 -12.41 -0.98 -33.90
N GLY A 210 -12.44 -1.07 -35.24
CA GLY A 210 -12.19 -2.29 -36.00
C GLY A 210 -10.72 -2.71 -35.95
#